data_AF-A0A1X7SHL3-F1
#
_entry.id   AF-A0A1X7SHL3-F1
#
_cell.length_a   1.000
_cell.length_b   1.000
_cell.length_c   1.000
_cell.angle_alpha   90.00
_cell.angle_beta   90.00
_cell.angle_gamma   90.00
#
_symmetry.space_group_name_H-M   'P 1'
#
loop_
_entity.id
_entity.type
_entity.pdbx_description
1 polymer ?
#
loop_
_entity_poly.entity_id
_entity_poly.type
_entity_poly.pdbx_seq_one_letter_code
_entity_poly.pdbx_strand_id
1 'polypeptide(L)'
;MGTLCGTGGGWTRLAYLDMTDSTVNCPSGFRLYQSGGVRACGRATSSVGSCTSVQFPSNGISYSQICGRVTGYQYASPDVIYHPTYSYRNDINSYYVDGVSITRGSPRQHVWTLMAGLMEADYNVNDPGGLQSATLQSFIGNDYFCESGNPATNKAYQYILYTSDPLWDGKGCGILEGDCCTSRPSLPWFNKVLNTTTTDYLELRVCGDQDTTDEDVPVSFYELYVK
;
A
#
# COMPACT_ATOMS: atom_id res chain seq x y z
N MET A 1 20.27 6.94 -16.84
CA MET A 1 19.11 6.76 -15.93
C MET A 1 17.85 6.91 -16.77
N GLY A 2 16.96 5.91 -16.74
CA GLY A 2 15.76 5.86 -17.57
C GLY A 2 14.69 6.88 -17.15
N THR A 3 13.56 6.85 -17.85
CA THR A 3 12.35 7.60 -17.50
C THR A 3 11.67 6.97 -16.29
N LEU A 4 11.51 7.72 -15.19
CA LEU A 4 10.73 7.31 -14.01
C LEU A 4 9.43 8.11 -14.00
N CYS A 5 8.29 7.43 -13.81
CA CYS A 5 6.96 8.03 -13.86
C CYS A 5 6.72 8.93 -15.09
N GLY A 6 7.18 8.50 -16.26
CA GLY A 6 7.02 9.23 -17.53
C GLY A 6 7.89 10.48 -17.69
N THR A 7 8.78 10.79 -16.73
CA THR A 7 9.68 11.94 -16.81
C THR A 7 11.16 11.52 -16.78
N GLY A 8 11.98 12.15 -17.61
CA GLY A 8 13.42 11.93 -17.63
C GLY A 8 14.16 12.74 -16.55
N GLY A 9 15.21 12.14 -15.98
CA GLY A 9 16.24 12.79 -15.15
C GLY A 9 15.78 13.45 -13.84
N GLY A 10 16.73 13.74 -12.95
CA GLY A 10 16.51 14.53 -11.73
C GLY A 10 15.89 13.78 -10.54
N TRP A 11 15.61 12.50 -10.67
CA TRP A 11 15.07 11.68 -9.59
C TRP A 11 16.16 11.23 -8.61
N THR A 12 15.92 11.43 -7.33
CA THR A 12 16.76 10.91 -6.24
C THR A 12 15.97 9.86 -5.46
N ARG A 13 16.53 8.67 -5.28
CA ARG A 13 15.91 7.59 -4.49
C ARG A 13 16.04 7.90 -3.00
N LEU A 14 14.92 7.95 -2.29
CA LEU A 14 14.88 8.12 -0.83
C LEU A 14 14.71 6.80 -0.08
N ALA A 15 14.04 5.83 -0.68
CA ALA A 15 13.73 4.56 -0.04
C ALA A 15 13.88 3.38 -1.00
N TYR A 16 14.34 2.25 -0.48
CA TYR A 16 14.45 0.99 -1.21
C TYR A 16 14.32 -0.19 -0.22
N LEU A 17 13.49 -1.16 -0.57
CA LEU A 17 13.43 -2.47 0.05
C LEU A 17 13.25 -3.51 -1.05
N ASP A 18 13.99 -4.61 -0.94
CA ASP A 18 13.83 -5.78 -1.79
C ASP A 18 14.07 -7.04 -0.96
N MET A 19 12.98 -7.70 -0.58
CA MET A 19 13.01 -8.88 0.27
C MET A 19 13.35 -10.17 -0.49
N THR A 20 13.50 -10.11 -1.83
CA THR A 20 14.02 -11.23 -2.63
C THR A 20 15.49 -11.51 -2.31
N ASP A 21 16.23 -10.47 -1.87
CA ASP A 21 17.54 -10.64 -1.26
C ASP A 21 17.39 -11.18 0.17
N SER A 22 17.78 -12.45 0.34
CA SER A 22 17.73 -13.16 1.63
C SER A 22 18.51 -12.49 2.76
N THR A 23 19.45 -11.57 2.44
CA THR A 23 20.26 -10.85 3.43
C THR A 23 19.59 -9.57 3.94
N VAL A 24 18.56 -9.08 3.25
CA VAL A 24 17.79 -7.90 3.64
C VAL A 24 16.85 -8.24 4.79
N ASN A 25 16.89 -7.46 5.87
CA ASN A 25 15.97 -7.59 7.00
C ASN A 25 14.81 -6.60 6.86
N CYS A 26 13.68 -6.91 7.52
CA CYS A 26 12.59 -5.96 7.61
C CYS A 26 13.00 -4.66 8.30
N PRO A 27 12.42 -3.50 7.90
CA PRO A 27 12.66 -2.25 8.61
C PRO A 27 12.30 -2.37 10.09
N SER A 28 12.95 -1.56 10.93
CA SER A 28 12.70 -1.57 12.38
C SER A 28 11.20 -1.44 12.70
N GLY A 29 10.70 -2.29 13.59
CA GLY A 29 9.29 -2.35 13.99
C GLY A 29 8.43 -3.28 13.12
N PHE A 30 8.85 -3.60 11.89
CA PHE A 30 8.12 -4.55 11.04
C PHE A 30 8.47 -6.00 11.41
N ARG A 31 7.51 -6.91 11.25
CA ARG A 31 7.74 -8.35 11.42
C ARG A 31 7.93 -9.04 10.07
N LEU A 32 8.74 -10.09 10.08
CA LEU A 32 8.97 -10.92 8.90
C LEU A 32 7.81 -11.91 8.71
N TYR A 33 7.25 -11.89 7.51
CA TYR A 33 6.46 -12.96 6.94
C TYR A 33 7.33 -13.81 6.02
N GLN A 34 7.23 -15.13 6.14
CA GLN A 34 7.96 -16.05 5.28
C GLN A 34 7.13 -17.32 5.02
N SER A 35 6.68 -17.48 3.78
CA SER A 35 5.91 -18.65 3.31
C SER A 35 6.04 -18.80 1.80
N GLY A 36 5.97 -20.01 1.26
CA GLY A 36 5.96 -20.23 -0.19
C GLY A 36 7.19 -19.70 -0.95
N GLY A 37 8.33 -19.52 -0.27
CA GLY A 37 9.53 -18.87 -0.83
C GLY A 37 9.48 -17.34 -0.88
N VAL A 38 8.36 -16.73 -0.47
CA VAL A 38 8.20 -15.27 -0.35
C VAL A 38 8.64 -14.81 1.03
N ARG A 39 9.31 -13.65 1.06
CA ARG A 39 9.62 -12.89 2.27
C ARG A 39 8.99 -11.50 2.16
N ALA A 40 8.34 -11.05 3.21
CA ALA A 40 7.68 -9.74 3.25
C ALA A 40 7.63 -9.18 4.67
N CYS A 41 7.38 -7.89 4.80
CA CYS A 41 7.42 -7.15 6.07
C CYS A 41 6.04 -6.61 6.41
N GLY A 42 5.41 -7.20 7.42
CA GLY A 42 4.08 -6.81 7.91
C GLY A 42 4.14 -5.97 9.17
N ARG A 43 2.96 -5.65 9.71
CA ARG A 43 2.81 -4.86 10.94
C ARG A 43 3.44 -5.56 12.14
N ALA A 44 3.92 -4.78 13.11
CA ALA A 44 4.20 -5.28 14.45
C ALA A 44 2.96 -6.00 15.00
N THR A 45 3.14 -7.12 15.70
CA THR A 45 2.03 -7.89 16.25
C THR A 45 1.12 -7.02 17.12
N SER A 46 -0.16 -6.99 16.77
CA SER A 46 -1.20 -6.23 17.48
C SER A 46 -2.46 -7.09 17.58
N SER A 47 -3.20 -6.93 18.68
CA SER A 47 -4.52 -7.52 18.93
C SER A 47 -5.68 -6.58 18.55
N VAL A 48 -5.37 -5.46 17.89
CA VAL A 48 -6.30 -4.41 17.46
C VAL A 48 -5.78 -3.76 16.18
N GLY A 49 -6.63 -2.95 15.53
CA GLY A 49 -6.25 -2.08 14.41
C GLY A 49 -5.03 -1.21 14.73
N SER A 50 -4.10 -1.13 13.78
CA SER A 50 -2.81 -0.47 13.99
C SER A 50 -2.11 -0.16 12.67
N CYS A 51 -1.09 0.70 12.74
CA CYS A 51 -0.12 0.89 11.67
C CYS A 51 1.29 0.68 12.20
N THR A 52 2.16 0.11 11.36
CA THR A 52 3.62 0.11 11.54
C THR A 52 4.24 0.95 10.44
N SER A 53 5.15 1.87 10.79
CA SER A 53 5.70 2.82 9.83
C SER A 53 7.21 2.91 9.85
N VAL A 54 7.75 3.36 8.72
CA VAL A 54 9.15 3.72 8.54
C VAL A 54 9.22 5.07 7.84
N GLN A 55 10.08 5.95 8.33
CA GLN A 55 10.32 7.27 7.78
C GLN A 55 11.64 7.32 7.00
N PHE A 56 11.64 8.05 5.91
CA PHE A 56 12.76 8.24 4.99
C PHE A 56 13.07 9.74 4.92
N PRO A 57 14.10 10.20 5.65
CA PRO A 57 14.50 11.60 5.62
C PRO A 57 14.91 12.02 4.19
N SER A 58 14.48 13.20 3.77
CA SER A 58 14.94 13.82 2.52
C SER A 58 16.41 14.24 2.56
N ASN A 59 16.99 14.34 3.76
CA ASN A 59 18.35 14.85 4.00
C ASN A 59 18.60 16.23 3.36
N GLY A 60 17.58 17.11 3.40
CA GLY A 60 17.65 18.47 2.86
C GLY A 60 17.42 18.58 1.35
N ILE A 61 17.12 17.47 0.67
CA ILE A 61 16.73 17.50 -0.74
C ILE A 61 15.35 18.15 -0.86
N SER A 62 15.31 19.28 -1.57
CA SER A 62 14.05 19.93 -1.93
C SER A 62 13.42 19.22 -3.12
N TYR A 63 12.13 18.91 -3.04
CA TYR A 63 11.39 18.22 -4.09
C TYR A 63 9.94 18.72 -4.22
N SER A 64 9.34 18.57 -5.39
CA SER A 64 7.92 18.81 -5.66
C SER A 64 7.24 17.65 -6.37
N GLN A 65 7.96 16.58 -6.70
CA GLN A 65 7.40 15.37 -7.29
C GLN A 65 7.84 14.14 -6.51
N ILE A 66 6.95 13.16 -6.41
CA ILE A 66 7.19 11.87 -5.78
C ILE A 66 6.79 10.79 -6.78
N CYS A 67 7.68 9.83 -7.00
CA CYS A 67 7.45 8.68 -7.86
C CYS A 67 7.82 7.43 -7.10
N GLY A 68 7.00 6.39 -7.17
CA GLY A 68 7.35 5.14 -6.49
C GLY A 68 6.49 3.97 -6.91
N ARG A 69 6.87 2.80 -6.46
CA ARG A 69 6.08 1.57 -6.56
C ARG A 69 6.29 0.73 -5.31
N VAL A 70 5.29 -0.06 -4.97
CA VAL A 70 5.28 -0.93 -3.81
C VAL A 70 4.67 -2.25 -4.25
N THR A 71 5.24 -3.37 -3.80
CA THR A 71 4.66 -4.69 -3.99
C THR A 71 4.38 -5.30 -2.62
N GLY A 72 3.12 -5.66 -2.41
CA GLY A 72 2.62 -6.26 -1.18
C GLY A 72 2.11 -7.67 -1.39
N TYR A 73 1.62 -8.25 -0.31
CA TYR A 73 0.88 -9.50 -0.33
C TYR A 73 -0.30 -9.39 0.63
N GLN A 74 -1.39 -10.06 0.29
CA GLN A 74 -2.52 -10.22 1.20
C GLN A 74 -2.17 -11.27 2.26
N TYR A 75 -2.42 -10.95 3.53
CA TYR A 75 -2.47 -11.96 4.58
C TYR A 75 -3.88 -12.01 5.17
N ALA A 76 -4.50 -13.18 5.08
CA ALA A 76 -5.84 -13.45 5.60
C ALA A 76 -6.93 -12.54 4.97
N SER A 77 -7.64 -11.72 5.75
CA SER A 77 -8.88 -11.07 5.30
C SER A 77 -8.91 -9.53 5.15
N PRO A 78 -7.86 -8.84 4.65
CA PRO A 78 -7.89 -7.39 4.48
C PRO A 78 -9.12 -6.93 3.71
N ASP A 79 -9.76 -5.85 4.13
CA ASP A 79 -11.06 -5.44 3.59
C ASP A 79 -11.08 -3.99 3.06
N VAL A 80 -9.91 -3.56 2.57
CA VAL A 80 -9.66 -2.27 1.92
C VAL A 80 -9.84 -1.09 2.88
N ILE A 81 -11.07 -0.59 2.95
CA ILE A 81 -11.51 0.51 3.77
C ILE A 81 -12.90 0.10 4.23
N TYR A 82 -13.09 -1.04 4.87
CA TYR A 82 -14.41 -1.40 5.38
C TYR A 82 -14.76 -0.55 6.61
N HIS A 83 -16.02 -0.57 7.07
CA HIS A 83 -16.55 0.23 8.20
C HIS A 83 -16.79 1.75 8.03
N PRO A 84 -17.63 2.21 7.06
CA PRO A 84 -17.73 3.62 6.64
C PRO A 84 -18.23 4.59 7.72
N THR A 85 -18.83 4.08 8.78
CA THR A 85 -19.35 4.86 9.90
C THR A 85 -18.32 5.11 11.01
N TYR A 86 -17.14 4.50 10.94
CA TYR A 86 -16.15 4.60 12.01
C TYR A 86 -15.25 5.82 11.83
N SER A 87 -15.03 6.55 12.93
CA SER A 87 -14.32 7.83 12.92
C SER A 87 -12.84 7.70 12.54
N TYR A 88 -12.20 6.58 12.88
CA TYR A 88 -10.79 6.34 12.59
C TYR A 88 -10.47 6.44 11.10
N ARG A 89 -11.44 6.14 10.24
CA ARG A 89 -11.28 6.19 8.78
C ARG A 89 -11.02 7.58 8.24
N ASN A 90 -11.51 8.61 8.90
CA ASN A 90 -11.37 9.98 8.41
C ASN A 90 -10.12 10.69 8.97
N ASP A 91 -9.26 9.96 9.67
CA ASP A 91 -8.01 10.48 10.22
C ASP A 91 -6.81 9.83 9.51
N ILE A 92 -6.05 10.66 8.79
CA ILE A 92 -4.81 10.25 8.13
C ILE A 92 -3.79 9.68 9.13
N ASN A 93 -3.90 10.01 10.42
CA ASN A 93 -3.01 9.49 11.46
C ASN A 93 -3.44 8.13 12.00
N SER A 94 -4.63 7.66 11.66
CA SER A 94 -5.14 6.35 12.07
C SER A 94 -4.78 5.25 11.07
N TYR A 95 -5.28 4.04 11.34
CA TYR A 95 -5.27 2.86 10.49
C TYR A 95 -6.43 2.87 9.49
N TYR A 96 -6.63 3.99 8.80
CA TYR A 96 -7.81 4.23 7.96
C TYR A 96 -7.99 3.28 6.76
N VAL A 97 -7.02 2.41 6.51
CA VAL A 97 -6.92 1.51 5.36
C VAL A 97 -6.21 0.22 5.76
N ASP A 98 -6.68 -0.87 5.18
CA ASP A 98 -6.00 -2.14 5.09
C ASP A 98 -5.07 -2.13 3.88
N GLY A 99 -3.78 -1.92 4.15
CA GLY A 99 -2.79 -1.76 3.10
C GLY A 99 -1.68 -0.78 3.44
N VAL A 100 -1.18 -0.08 2.43
CA VAL A 100 -0.06 0.83 2.53
C VAL A 100 -0.50 2.28 2.37
N SER A 101 -0.14 3.11 3.35
CA SER A 101 -0.29 4.56 3.29
C SER A 101 1.08 5.21 3.11
N ILE A 102 1.30 5.84 1.96
CA ILE A 102 2.45 6.70 1.70
C ILE A 102 2.08 8.13 2.06
N THR A 103 2.86 8.73 2.96
CA THR A 103 2.62 10.10 3.45
C THR A 103 3.91 10.90 3.53
N ARG A 104 3.80 12.20 3.80
CA ARG A 104 4.95 13.08 4.03
C ARG A 104 4.71 14.07 5.16
N GLY A 105 5.82 14.49 5.77
CA GLY A 105 5.88 15.66 6.66
C GLY A 105 5.11 15.52 7.97
N SER A 106 5.20 16.57 8.78
CA SER A 106 4.49 16.72 10.04
C SER A 106 3.95 18.16 10.13
N PRO A 107 2.63 18.41 10.04
CA PRO A 107 1.55 17.42 10.05
C PRO A 107 1.56 16.52 8.81
N ARG A 108 1.09 15.28 9.01
CA ARG A 108 1.06 14.23 7.98
C ARG A 108 0.19 14.65 6.81
N GLN A 109 0.74 14.54 5.59
CA GLN A 109 0.06 14.81 4.33
C GLN A 109 0.04 13.58 3.44
N HIS A 110 -1.09 13.35 2.78
CA HIS A 110 -1.29 12.19 1.91
C HIS A 110 -0.44 12.28 0.63
N VAL A 111 0.14 11.16 0.22
CA VAL A 111 0.84 11.00 -1.06
C VAL A 111 0.15 9.95 -1.91
N TRP A 112 -0.01 8.73 -1.39
CA TRP A 112 -0.66 7.62 -2.10
C TRP A 112 -1.21 6.58 -1.12
N THR A 113 -2.31 5.91 -1.49
CA THR A 113 -2.85 4.77 -0.74
C THR A 113 -2.84 3.52 -1.61
N LEU A 114 -2.31 2.39 -1.13
CA LEU A 114 -2.42 1.10 -1.80
C LEU A 114 -3.26 0.17 -0.92
N MET A 115 -4.42 -0.24 -1.40
CA MET A 115 -5.41 -0.97 -0.60
C MET A 115 -5.37 -2.45 -0.95
N ALA A 116 -5.45 -3.31 0.07
CA ALA A 116 -5.62 -4.74 -0.09
C ALA A 116 -7.06 -5.11 0.22
N GLY A 117 -7.71 -5.86 -0.67
CA GLY A 117 -9.07 -6.36 -0.45
C GLY A 117 -9.14 -7.86 -0.24
N LEU A 118 -10.34 -8.32 0.11
CA LEU A 118 -10.53 -9.67 0.63
C LEU A 118 -10.49 -10.73 -0.46
N MET A 119 -11.10 -10.46 -1.61
CA MET A 119 -11.07 -11.34 -2.78
C MET A 119 -11.11 -10.59 -4.11
N GLU A 120 -10.52 -11.20 -5.15
CA GLU A 120 -10.43 -10.63 -6.51
C GLU A 120 -11.68 -10.93 -7.36
N ALA A 121 -12.52 -11.89 -6.91
CA ALA A 121 -13.53 -12.53 -7.75
C ALA A 121 -14.97 -12.48 -7.19
N ASP A 122 -15.25 -11.61 -6.22
CA ASP A 122 -16.61 -11.32 -5.73
C ASP A 122 -16.89 -9.80 -5.64
N TYR A 123 -18.17 -9.42 -5.74
CA TYR A 123 -18.65 -8.05 -5.60
C TYR A 123 -19.18 -7.81 -4.19
N ASN A 124 -18.32 -7.80 -3.17
CA ASN A 124 -18.68 -7.27 -1.85
C ASN A 124 -18.00 -5.93 -1.58
N VAL A 125 -18.52 -5.19 -0.61
CA VAL A 125 -17.97 -3.89 -0.16
C VAL A 125 -16.58 -4.00 0.47
N ASN A 126 -16.10 -5.22 0.72
CA ASN A 126 -14.80 -5.56 1.27
C ASN A 126 -13.75 -5.82 0.17
N ASP A 127 -14.17 -5.72 -1.09
CA ASP A 127 -13.38 -6.10 -2.25
C ASP A 127 -12.93 -4.86 -3.04
N PRO A 128 -11.81 -4.93 -3.77
CA PRO A 128 -11.33 -3.81 -4.59
C PRO A 128 -12.39 -3.32 -5.59
N GLY A 129 -13.22 -4.24 -6.11
CA GLY A 129 -14.37 -3.89 -6.97
C GLY A 129 -15.54 -3.22 -6.25
N GLY A 130 -15.68 -3.43 -4.94
CA GLY A 130 -16.70 -2.82 -4.09
C GLY A 130 -16.41 -1.38 -3.70
N LEU A 131 -15.17 -0.90 -3.84
CA LEU A 131 -14.79 0.51 -3.59
C LEU A 131 -15.62 1.51 -4.39
N GLN A 132 -16.14 1.12 -5.56
CA GLN A 132 -17.02 1.97 -6.35
C GLN A 132 -18.31 2.35 -5.60
N SER A 133 -18.71 1.55 -4.61
CA SER A 133 -19.89 1.78 -3.77
C SER A 133 -19.55 2.39 -2.39
N ALA A 134 -18.27 2.48 -2.03
CA ALA A 134 -17.83 3.01 -0.74
C ALA A 134 -17.48 4.50 -0.85
N THR A 135 -17.83 5.28 0.18
CA THR A 135 -17.38 6.67 0.29
C THR A 135 -15.88 6.68 0.63
N LEU A 136 -15.05 6.91 -0.39
CA LEU A 136 -13.61 7.09 -0.21
C LEU A 136 -13.34 8.33 0.64
N GLN A 137 -12.34 8.26 1.52
CA GLN A 137 -11.88 9.40 2.29
C GLN A 137 -11.45 10.54 1.36
N SER A 138 -11.91 11.76 1.66
CA SER A 138 -11.68 12.93 0.80
C SER A 138 -10.20 13.24 0.57
N PHE A 139 -9.33 12.93 1.53
CA PHE A 139 -7.88 13.17 1.39
C PHE A 139 -7.18 12.19 0.45
N ILE A 140 -7.77 11.03 0.15
CA ILE A 140 -7.19 10.05 -0.78
C ILE A 140 -7.43 10.49 -2.23
N GLY A 141 -8.62 11.04 -2.52
CA GLY A 141 -8.98 11.52 -3.84
C GLY A 141 -8.72 10.47 -4.94
N ASN A 142 -7.89 10.83 -5.91
CA ASN A 142 -7.50 9.95 -7.02
C ASN A 142 -6.09 9.36 -6.83
N ASP A 143 -5.52 9.38 -5.63
CA ASP A 143 -4.14 8.94 -5.39
C ASP A 143 -4.12 7.57 -4.70
N TYR A 144 -4.63 6.55 -5.40
CA TYR A 144 -4.70 5.20 -4.86
C TYR A 144 -4.59 4.08 -5.90
N PHE A 145 -4.25 2.89 -5.41
CA PHE A 145 -4.40 1.59 -6.07
C PHE A 145 -5.18 0.64 -5.16
N CYS A 146 -5.81 -0.38 -5.74
CA CYS A 146 -6.37 -1.49 -4.97
C CYS A 146 -6.27 -2.81 -5.71
N GLU A 147 -6.15 -3.90 -4.94
CA GLU A 147 -5.98 -5.27 -5.45
C GLU A 147 -6.23 -6.27 -4.32
N SER A 148 -6.52 -7.52 -4.65
CA SER A 148 -6.63 -8.66 -3.75
C SER A 148 -5.81 -9.81 -4.35
N GLY A 149 -5.21 -10.65 -3.50
CA GLY A 149 -4.46 -11.82 -3.94
C GLY A 149 -5.19 -13.15 -3.70
N ASN A 150 -6.46 -13.07 -3.30
CA ASN A 150 -7.28 -14.23 -2.99
C ASN A 150 -8.23 -14.55 -4.16
N PRO A 151 -7.97 -15.65 -4.90
CA PRO A 151 -8.75 -16.03 -6.08
C PRO A 151 -10.08 -16.72 -5.77
N ALA A 152 -10.49 -16.77 -4.50
CA ALA A 152 -11.70 -17.46 -4.09
C ALA A 152 -12.96 -16.77 -4.64
N THR A 153 -13.85 -17.55 -5.26
CA THR A 153 -15.15 -17.10 -5.80
C THR A 153 -16.33 -17.39 -4.87
N ASN A 154 -16.05 -17.91 -3.67
CA ASN A 154 -17.05 -18.42 -2.73
C ASN A 154 -16.96 -17.78 -1.34
N LYS A 155 -16.35 -16.59 -1.25
CA LYS A 155 -16.11 -15.85 0.01
C LYS A 155 -15.24 -16.59 1.03
N ALA A 156 -14.50 -17.61 0.61
CA ALA A 156 -13.55 -18.27 1.49
C ALA A 156 -12.24 -17.49 1.54
N TYR A 157 -11.69 -17.35 2.75
CA TYR A 157 -10.32 -16.93 2.96
C TYR A 157 -9.65 -17.87 3.96
N GLN A 158 -8.32 -17.84 4.00
CA GLN A 158 -7.50 -18.64 4.90
C GLN A 158 -6.51 -17.75 5.62
N TYR A 159 -6.13 -18.13 6.84
CA TYR A 159 -5.10 -17.45 7.63
C TYR A 159 -3.69 -17.75 7.11
N ILE A 160 -3.43 -17.34 5.86
CA ILE A 160 -2.19 -17.58 5.13
C ILE A 160 -1.72 -16.31 4.44
N LEU A 161 -0.44 -16.29 4.09
CA LEU A 161 0.11 -15.34 3.13
C LEU A 161 -0.24 -15.83 1.72
N TYR A 162 -1.06 -15.07 1.00
CA TYR A 162 -1.38 -15.33 -0.40
C TYR A 162 -0.18 -14.92 -1.25
N THR A 163 0.58 -15.90 -1.73
CA THR A 163 1.88 -15.68 -2.40
C THR A 163 1.84 -15.82 -3.91
N SER A 164 0.74 -16.37 -4.45
CA SER A 164 0.58 -16.60 -5.89
C SER A 164 0.32 -15.33 -6.68
N ASP A 165 -0.26 -14.32 -6.04
CA ASP A 165 -0.62 -13.05 -6.67
C ASP A 165 -0.15 -11.86 -5.83
N PRO A 166 1.01 -11.26 -6.16
CA PRO A 166 1.54 -10.10 -5.47
C PRO A 166 0.71 -8.83 -5.74
N LEU A 167 0.40 -8.09 -4.69
CA LEU A 167 -0.40 -6.87 -4.80
C LEU A 167 0.42 -5.71 -5.39
N TRP A 168 -0.26 -4.95 -6.25
CA TRP A 168 0.11 -3.69 -6.89
C TRP A 168 1.33 -3.78 -7.82
N ASP A 169 1.59 -4.97 -8.36
CA ASP A 169 2.68 -5.21 -9.31
C ASP A 169 2.31 -4.90 -10.77
N GLY A 170 1.03 -4.57 -11.02
CA GLY A 170 0.46 -4.26 -12.33
C GLY A 170 0.12 -5.49 -13.17
N LYS A 171 0.11 -6.68 -12.55
CA LYS A 171 -0.44 -7.93 -13.05
C LYS A 171 -1.57 -8.33 -12.10
N GLY A 172 -2.07 -9.57 -12.16
CA GLY A 172 -3.09 -10.07 -11.22
C GLY A 172 -4.50 -9.53 -11.45
N CYS A 173 -4.63 -8.25 -11.84
CA CYS A 173 -5.87 -7.49 -11.95
C CYS A 173 -7.06 -8.25 -12.57
N GLY A 174 -7.91 -8.80 -11.70
CA GLY A 174 -9.18 -9.40 -12.07
C GLY A 174 -10.14 -8.38 -12.66
N ILE A 175 -11.20 -8.88 -13.33
CA ILE A 175 -12.24 -8.02 -13.95
C ILE A 175 -12.91 -7.11 -12.90
N LEU A 176 -13.00 -7.57 -11.66
CA LEU A 176 -13.64 -6.82 -10.58
C LEU A 176 -12.75 -5.72 -10.02
N GLU A 177 -11.44 -5.83 -10.20
CA GLU A 177 -10.45 -4.87 -9.73
C GLU A 177 -10.15 -3.81 -10.80
N GLY A 178 -10.80 -3.92 -11.96
CA GLY A 178 -10.51 -3.18 -13.18
C GLY A 178 -10.39 -1.67 -12.97
N ASP A 179 -11.27 -1.05 -12.18
CA ASP A 179 -11.28 0.40 -12.03
C ASP A 179 -10.17 0.96 -11.14
N CYS A 180 -9.46 0.16 -10.35
CA CYS A 180 -8.31 0.63 -9.56
C CYS A 180 -7.00 -0.06 -9.89
N CYS A 181 -7.07 -1.26 -10.48
CA CYS A 181 -5.92 -2.07 -10.91
C CYS A 181 -5.62 -1.90 -12.42
N THR A 182 -6.62 -1.58 -13.26
CA THR A 182 -6.42 -1.45 -14.73
C THR A 182 -6.69 -0.06 -15.31
N SER A 183 -7.55 0.75 -14.69
CA SER A 183 -7.93 2.08 -15.22
C SER A 183 -6.87 3.16 -14.98
N ARG A 184 -5.85 2.87 -14.15
CA ARG A 184 -4.80 3.79 -13.76
C ARG A 184 -3.56 3.52 -14.62
N PRO A 185 -3.25 4.36 -15.62
CA PRO A 185 -2.21 4.09 -16.63
C PRO A 185 -0.78 4.05 -16.07
N SER A 186 -0.60 4.05 -14.76
CA SER A 186 0.68 4.18 -14.10
C SER A 186 1.10 2.96 -13.28
N LEU A 187 0.21 2.01 -12.90
CA LEU A 187 0.61 0.79 -12.18
C LEU A 187 1.77 0.07 -12.92
N PRO A 188 2.82 -0.37 -12.20
CA PRO A 188 2.99 -0.38 -10.74
C PRO A 188 3.44 0.97 -10.12
N TRP A 189 3.68 1.99 -10.92
CA TRP A 189 4.21 3.28 -10.50
C TRP A 189 3.09 4.28 -10.15
N PHE A 190 3.17 4.90 -8.98
CA PHE A 190 2.43 6.11 -8.69
C PHE A 190 3.28 7.36 -8.91
N ASN A 191 2.63 8.46 -9.29
CA ASN A 191 3.27 9.77 -9.45
C ASN A 191 2.43 10.86 -8.79
N LYS A 192 3.02 11.54 -7.81
CA LYS A 192 2.38 12.66 -7.09
C LYS A 192 3.15 13.94 -7.36
N VAL A 193 2.47 14.93 -7.95
CA VAL A 193 2.96 16.30 -8.09
C VAL A 193 2.40 17.14 -6.94
N LEU A 194 3.29 17.84 -6.23
CA LEU A 194 2.95 18.73 -5.13
C LEU A 194 2.77 20.17 -5.62
N ASN A 195 1.91 20.93 -4.94
CA ASN A 195 1.68 22.34 -5.25
C ASN A 195 2.87 23.24 -4.87
N THR A 196 3.70 22.79 -3.93
CA THR A 196 4.86 23.52 -3.43
C THR A 196 6.03 22.56 -3.25
N THR A 197 7.25 23.08 -3.39
CA THR A 197 8.44 22.33 -3.00
C THR A 197 8.49 22.12 -1.49
N THR A 198 9.08 21.01 -1.06
CA THR A 198 9.26 20.67 0.36
C THR A 198 10.56 19.89 0.57
N THR A 199 10.97 19.78 1.83
CA THR A 199 12.06 18.91 2.30
C THR A 199 11.55 17.89 3.31
N ASP A 200 10.23 17.66 3.35
CA ASP A 200 9.61 16.68 4.24
C ASP A 200 10.22 15.28 4.07
N TYR A 201 10.19 14.48 5.14
CA TYR A 201 10.41 13.04 4.99
C TYR A 201 9.25 12.41 4.22
N LEU A 202 9.53 11.29 3.55
CA LEU A 202 8.48 10.35 3.14
C LEU A 202 8.28 9.31 4.24
N GLU A 203 7.07 8.82 4.40
CA GLU A 203 6.73 7.75 5.33
C GLU A 203 5.94 6.68 4.60
N LEU A 204 6.33 5.42 4.80
CA LEU A 204 5.53 4.25 4.44
C LEU A 204 4.92 3.67 5.70
N ARG A 205 3.62 3.44 5.69
CA ARG A 205 2.87 2.84 6.80
C ARG A 205 2.12 1.62 6.26
N VAL A 206 2.34 0.45 6.86
CA VAL A 206 1.43 -0.70 6.68
C VAL A 206 0.39 -0.61 7.77
N CYS A 207 -0.87 -0.57 7.40
CA CYS A 207 -2.02 -0.36 8.26
C CYS A 207 -3.05 -1.48 8.07
N GLY A 208 -3.87 -1.68 9.09
CA GLY A 208 -5.08 -2.48 9.00
C GLY A 208 -5.96 -2.25 10.23
N ASP A 209 -7.26 -2.45 10.10
CA ASP A 209 -8.21 -2.10 11.15
C ASP A 209 -8.55 -3.25 12.11
N GLN A 210 -8.22 -4.49 11.75
CA GLN A 210 -8.18 -5.64 12.66
C GLN A 210 -6.80 -5.94 13.25
N ASP A 211 -6.78 -6.94 14.13
CA ASP A 211 -5.59 -7.56 14.63
C ASP A 211 -4.76 -8.23 13.51
N THR A 212 -3.48 -8.40 13.80
CA THR A 212 -2.49 -8.85 12.82
C THR A 212 -2.55 -10.34 12.48
N THR A 213 -3.38 -11.12 13.18
CA THR A 213 -3.64 -12.53 12.84
C THR A 213 -4.83 -12.70 11.90
N ASP A 214 -5.70 -11.70 11.81
CA ASP A 214 -6.86 -11.64 10.92
C ASP A 214 -6.58 -10.82 9.64
N GLU A 215 -5.88 -9.70 9.74
CA GLU A 215 -5.59 -8.84 8.59
C GLU A 215 -4.13 -8.37 8.64
N ASP A 216 -3.40 -8.52 7.56
CA ASP A 216 -2.13 -7.82 7.37
C ASP A 216 -1.83 -7.66 5.88
N VAL A 217 -0.96 -6.71 5.56
CA VAL A 217 -0.56 -6.45 4.18
C VAL A 217 0.97 -6.35 4.09
N PRO A 218 1.69 -7.47 4.20
CA PRO A 218 3.15 -7.45 4.24
C PRO A 218 3.76 -6.95 2.91
N VAL A 219 4.73 -6.04 3.00
CA VAL A 219 5.43 -5.48 1.83
C VAL A 219 6.73 -6.22 1.56
N SER A 220 6.96 -6.63 0.31
CA SER A 220 8.20 -7.31 -0.10
C SER A 220 9.14 -6.40 -0.87
N PHE A 221 8.60 -5.37 -1.52
CA PHE A 221 9.36 -4.45 -2.32
C PHE A 221 8.80 -3.04 -2.21
N TYR A 222 9.68 -2.04 -2.16
CA TYR A 222 9.32 -0.68 -2.50
C TYR A 222 10.52 0.09 -3.01
N GLU A 223 10.26 1.06 -3.88
CA GLU A 223 11.23 2.10 -4.20
C GLU A 223 10.53 3.45 -4.33
N LEU A 224 11.07 4.46 -3.64
CA LEU A 224 10.51 5.80 -3.57
C LEU A 224 11.55 6.81 -4.02
N TYR A 225 11.14 7.69 -4.93
CA TYR A 225 11.96 8.72 -5.54
C TYR A 225 11.32 10.09 -5.35
N VAL A 226 12.16 11.11 -5.27
CA VAL A 226 11.76 12.51 -5.24
C VAL A 226 12.50 13.32 -6.30
N LYS A 227 11.88 14.41 -6.76
CA LYS A 227 12.42 15.35 -7.74
C LYS A 227 11.95 16.76 -7.48
#